data_AF-A0A6S6SP89-F1
#
_entry.id   AF-A0A6S6SP89-F1
#
_cell.length_a   1.000
_cell.length_b   1.000
_cell.length_c   1.000
_cell.angle_alpha   90.00
_cell.angle_beta   90.00
_cell.angle_gamma   90.00
#
_symmetry.space_group_name_H-M   'P 1'
#
loop_
_entity.id
_entity.type
_entity.pdbx_description
1 polymer ?
#
loop_
_entity_poly.entity_id
_entity_poly.type
_entity_poly.pdbx_seq_one_letter_code
_entity_poly.pdbx_strand_id
1 'polypeptide(L)'
;MKYKYTIPVMVSAAVMLAACGGGGSSTSSPPGTTTSSTFKLQGTVPGTLIEAFCEDGSYYAVNSQENNTTQHPFSLDMPIDVSCRVVMTTNENDPNNKVITPIRFVNAAGVGSTAIKANSDVGLDFINLALDRADMLSDTNQDGVEDSPKEVILDAETSQVLSVIPTANDPLDDDNDGIINVYEDDDNDQINNHDDDDDDGDGLLDIYDNDHDNDDISDNDLDGDGITNDQDVDDDNDGLHDSEDNDDDNDGISDSEDSDDDNDGTDDEMDDDYDSSDDNNTGNPTTPTPTNPSTTSAPSAGRLLAAQCAQCHGTDGVSKTDIDSLAGESRAEIIEEMQEMQNESNNEVMHLQAKGYNAEQIGLIADYFSSLPYSGGDD
;
A
#
# COMPACT_ATOMS: atom_id res chain seq x y z
N MET A 1 47.01 -24.61 -19.61
CA MET A 1 47.50 -23.26 -19.29
C MET A 1 47.09 -22.96 -17.85
N LYS A 2 48.04 -22.62 -16.98
CA LYS A 2 47.80 -22.36 -15.55
C LYS A 2 47.62 -20.86 -15.38
N TYR A 3 46.46 -20.41 -14.91
CA TYR A 3 46.28 -19.03 -14.45
C TYR A 3 46.26 -19.02 -12.92
N LYS A 4 47.24 -18.32 -12.35
CA LYS A 4 47.32 -17.96 -10.93
C LYS A 4 46.53 -16.67 -10.74
N TYR A 5 45.55 -16.66 -9.85
CA TYR A 5 44.99 -15.41 -9.33
C TYR A 5 45.54 -15.17 -7.92
N THR A 6 46.02 -13.96 -7.69
CA THR A 6 46.65 -13.48 -6.46
C THR A 6 45.70 -12.44 -5.86
N ILE A 7 45.31 -12.62 -4.61
CA ILE A 7 44.41 -11.72 -3.87
C ILE A 7 45.25 -10.58 -3.27
N PRO A 8 44.92 -9.29 -3.48
CA PRO A 8 45.48 -8.22 -2.68
C PRO A 8 44.56 -7.89 -1.50
N VAL A 9 45.15 -7.93 -0.30
CA VAL A 9 44.62 -7.42 0.97
C VAL A 9 44.65 -5.88 0.92
N MET A 10 43.52 -5.22 1.16
CA MET A 10 43.49 -3.79 1.47
C MET A 10 43.44 -3.57 2.98
N VAL A 11 44.32 -2.68 3.43
CA VAL A 11 44.62 -2.33 4.82
C VAL A 11 43.79 -1.09 5.19
N SER A 12 43.15 -1.13 6.35
CA SER A 12 42.46 -0.02 7.00
C SER A 12 43.37 1.19 7.20
N ALA A 13 42.83 2.40 6.96
CA ALA A 13 43.39 3.66 7.45
C ALA A 13 42.29 4.44 8.18
N ALA A 14 42.33 4.39 9.51
CA ALA A 14 41.54 5.25 10.37
C ALA A 14 42.13 6.66 10.37
N VAL A 15 41.31 7.66 10.05
CA VAL A 15 41.65 9.07 10.20
C VAL A 15 41.04 9.55 11.52
N MET A 16 41.90 9.80 12.51
CA MET A 16 41.55 10.54 13.71
C MET A 16 41.56 12.04 13.41
N LEU A 17 40.41 12.70 13.59
CA LEU A 17 40.37 14.12 13.96
C LEU A 17 39.90 14.24 15.41
N ALA A 18 40.80 14.74 16.25
CA ALA A 18 40.48 15.24 17.57
C ALA A 18 40.07 16.72 17.45
N ALA A 19 38.91 17.08 18.00
CA ALA A 19 38.55 18.46 18.32
C ALA A 19 37.78 18.51 19.65
N CYS A 20 37.86 19.67 20.30
CA CYS A 20 37.72 19.89 21.73
C CYS A 20 36.35 19.58 22.34
N GLY A 21 36.41 19.17 23.61
CA GLY A 21 35.24 19.14 24.48
C GLY A 21 34.73 20.52 24.90
N GLY A 22 33.42 20.57 25.11
CA GLY A 22 32.71 21.55 25.91
C GLY A 22 31.56 20.82 26.58
N GLY A 23 31.68 20.58 27.89
CA GLY A 23 30.60 20.01 28.69
C GLY A 23 29.53 21.06 28.99
N GLY A 24 28.27 20.71 28.72
CA GLY A 24 27.08 21.38 29.23
C GLY A 24 26.09 20.29 29.61
N SER A 25 25.84 20.13 30.91
CA SER A 25 24.79 19.25 31.42
C SER A 25 23.43 19.86 31.11
N SER A 26 22.64 19.17 30.30
CA SER A 26 21.18 19.22 30.33
C SER A 26 20.69 17.78 30.28
N THR A 27 20.21 17.30 31.42
CA THR A 27 19.41 16.08 31.52
C THR A 27 18.08 16.35 30.85
N SER A 28 17.98 16.07 29.56
CA SER A 28 16.71 15.68 28.96
C SER A 28 16.67 14.16 29.03
N SER A 29 15.81 13.64 29.89
CA SER A 29 15.32 12.29 29.72
C SER A 29 14.81 12.17 28.28
N PRO A 30 15.05 11.04 27.58
CA PRO A 30 14.29 10.75 26.36
C PRO A 30 12.80 10.88 26.69
N PRO A 31 11.95 11.43 25.78
CA PRO A 31 10.52 11.17 25.83
C PRO A 31 10.35 9.65 25.92
N GLY A 32 9.39 9.22 26.72
CA GLY A 32 9.19 7.80 26.97
C GLY A 32 8.94 7.11 25.65
N THR A 33 9.76 6.13 25.32
CA THR A 33 9.39 5.05 24.39
C THR A 33 8.04 4.53 24.88
N THR A 34 6.96 4.92 24.22
CA THR A 34 5.68 4.24 24.34
C THR A 34 5.95 2.89 23.71
N THR A 35 6.38 1.93 24.52
CA THR A 35 6.37 0.54 24.09
C THR A 35 4.92 0.25 23.78
N SER A 36 4.52 0.21 22.50
CA SER A 36 3.24 -0.34 22.11
C SER A 36 3.16 -1.70 22.77
N SER A 37 2.23 -1.81 23.72
CA SER A 37 2.10 -3.01 24.52
C SER A 37 1.46 -4.06 23.63
N THR A 38 2.10 -5.21 23.49
CA THR A 38 1.59 -6.32 22.69
C THR A 38 1.04 -7.43 23.59
N PHE A 39 0.12 -8.24 23.06
CA PHE A 39 -0.26 -9.53 23.61
C PHE A 39 0.14 -10.65 22.66
N LYS A 40 0.29 -11.87 23.20
CA LYS A 40 0.56 -13.05 22.38
C LYS A 40 -0.71 -13.82 22.05
N LEU A 41 -0.99 -14.00 20.76
CA LEU A 41 -1.91 -15.01 20.26
C LEU A 41 -1.14 -16.31 20.00
N GLN A 42 -1.49 -17.38 20.71
CA GLN A 42 -0.73 -18.64 20.68
C GLN A 42 -1.66 -19.82 20.47
N GLY A 43 -1.22 -20.82 19.73
CA GLY A 43 -2.01 -22.04 19.52
C GLY A 43 -1.22 -23.10 18.78
N THR A 44 -1.93 -24.07 18.20
CA THR A 44 -1.32 -25.04 17.29
C THR A 44 -2.14 -25.22 16.02
N VAL A 45 -1.45 -25.45 14.90
CA VAL A 45 -1.99 -25.46 13.52
C VAL A 45 -1.22 -26.49 12.68
N PRO A 46 -1.75 -26.95 11.53
CA PRO A 46 -1.05 -27.89 10.67
C PRO A 46 -0.14 -27.16 9.64
N GLY A 47 1.02 -26.62 10.06
CA GLY A 47 2.10 -26.22 9.15
C GLY A 47 1.74 -25.04 8.26
N THR A 48 1.68 -23.87 8.88
CA THR A 48 1.00 -22.69 8.32
C THR A 48 1.80 -21.40 8.59
N LEU A 49 1.54 -20.40 7.75
CA LEU A 49 1.72 -18.97 8.00
C LEU A 49 0.47 -18.43 8.73
N ILE A 50 0.67 -17.61 9.75
CA ILE A 50 -0.39 -16.91 10.48
C ILE A 50 -0.16 -15.42 10.30
N GLU A 51 -1.17 -14.73 9.83
CA GLU A 51 -1.16 -13.30 9.52
C GLU A 51 -2.25 -12.60 10.32
N ALA A 52 -1.98 -11.36 10.70
CA ALA A 52 -2.95 -10.49 11.29
C ALA A 52 -2.85 -9.09 10.67
N PHE A 53 -4.01 -8.59 10.26
CA PHE A 53 -4.23 -7.27 9.70
C PHE A 53 -5.01 -6.48 10.73
N CYS A 54 -4.50 -5.33 11.14
CA CYS A 54 -5.09 -4.53 12.20
C CYS A 54 -5.75 -3.27 11.62
N GLU A 55 -6.70 -2.71 12.36
CA GLU A 55 -7.46 -1.51 11.98
C GLU A 55 -6.60 -0.23 11.95
N ASP A 56 -5.41 -0.28 12.53
CA ASP A 56 -4.36 0.75 12.48
C ASP A 56 -3.30 0.41 11.40
N GLY A 57 -3.73 -0.30 10.33
CA GLY A 57 -2.94 -0.88 9.20
C GLY A 57 -1.79 -1.81 9.56
N SER A 58 -1.41 -1.89 10.83
CA SER A 58 -0.28 -2.67 11.30
C SER A 58 -0.43 -4.15 10.93
N TYR A 59 0.53 -4.64 10.16
CA TYR A 59 0.60 -6.04 9.73
C TYR A 59 1.53 -6.89 10.61
N TYR A 60 1.06 -8.08 11.01
CA TYR A 60 1.84 -9.02 11.82
C TYR A 60 1.79 -10.44 11.24
N ALA A 61 2.96 -11.05 11.05
CA ALA A 61 3.05 -12.41 10.55
C ALA A 61 3.99 -13.32 11.35
N VAL A 62 3.63 -14.60 11.47
CA VAL A 62 4.50 -15.63 12.04
C VAL A 62 4.29 -16.98 11.38
N ASN A 63 5.40 -17.67 11.13
CA ASN A 63 5.37 -19.06 10.72
C ASN A 63 5.28 -20.00 11.94
N SER A 64 4.41 -20.98 11.88
CA SER A 64 4.34 -22.05 12.88
C SER A 64 5.65 -22.86 12.95
N GLN A 65 5.98 -23.40 14.14
CA GLN A 65 7.24 -24.12 14.34
C GLN A 65 7.09 -25.61 14.07
N GLU A 66 7.72 -26.09 12.99
CA GLU A 66 7.80 -27.50 12.66
C GLU A 66 8.37 -28.32 13.83
N ASN A 67 7.63 -29.33 14.29
CA ASN A 67 7.98 -30.11 15.48
C ASN A 67 7.81 -31.63 15.27
N ASN A 68 7.69 -32.09 14.02
CA ASN A 68 7.42 -33.46 13.60
C ASN A 68 6.10 -34.03 14.15
N THR A 69 5.14 -33.17 14.44
CA THR A 69 3.76 -33.55 14.76
C THR A 69 2.83 -33.00 13.67
N THR A 70 1.52 -33.11 13.85
CA THR A 70 0.53 -32.43 13.00
C THR A 70 -0.01 -31.15 13.66
N GLN A 71 0.58 -30.74 14.78
CA GLN A 71 0.17 -29.61 15.62
C GLN A 71 1.41 -28.76 15.91
N HIS A 72 1.69 -27.84 15.00
CA HIS A 72 2.83 -26.95 15.03
C HIS A 72 2.49 -25.73 15.88
N PRO A 73 3.24 -25.43 16.95
CA PRO A 73 2.97 -24.27 17.78
C PRO A 73 3.33 -22.98 17.06
N PHE A 74 2.51 -21.95 17.25
CA PHE A 74 2.80 -20.58 16.85
C PHE A 74 2.63 -19.63 18.03
N SER A 75 3.23 -18.44 17.91
CA SER A 75 3.06 -17.34 18.86
C SER A 75 3.21 -16.05 18.06
N LEU A 76 2.09 -15.39 17.77
CA LEU A 76 2.04 -14.09 17.12
C LEU A 76 1.97 -13.01 18.19
N ASP A 77 2.81 -11.98 18.09
CA ASP A 77 2.72 -10.79 18.93
C ASP A 77 1.85 -9.77 18.19
N MET A 78 0.79 -9.27 18.83
CA MET A 78 -0.20 -8.34 18.25
C MET A 78 -0.42 -7.16 19.21
N PRO A 79 -0.81 -5.97 18.70
CA PRO A 79 -1.06 -4.79 19.53
C PRO A 79 -2.20 -5.05 20.51
N ILE A 80 -2.03 -4.62 21.76
CA ILE A 80 -3.18 -4.58 22.66
C ILE A 80 -4.10 -3.45 22.25
N ASP A 81 -5.38 -3.64 22.53
CA ASP A 81 -6.38 -2.61 22.33
C ASP A 81 -6.51 -2.06 20.89
N VAL A 82 -6.07 -2.80 19.89
CA VAL A 82 -6.36 -2.57 18.47
C VAL A 82 -7.16 -3.76 17.93
N SER A 83 -8.10 -3.53 17.02
CA SER A 83 -8.87 -4.62 16.41
C SER A 83 -8.09 -5.20 15.24
N CYS A 84 -8.00 -6.53 15.16
CA CYS A 84 -7.29 -7.19 14.08
C CYS A 84 -8.06 -8.43 13.59
N ARG A 85 -7.87 -8.77 12.33
CA ARG A 85 -8.35 -10.01 11.70
C ARG A 85 -7.20 -10.98 11.60
N VAL A 86 -7.50 -12.27 11.64
CA VAL A 86 -6.48 -13.31 11.54
C VAL A 86 -6.77 -14.18 10.35
N VAL A 87 -5.77 -14.33 9.48
CA VAL A 87 -5.80 -15.24 8.34
C VAL A 87 -4.73 -16.31 8.56
N MET A 88 -5.03 -17.55 8.21
CA MET A 88 -4.09 -18.65 8.32
C MET A 88 -3.94 -19.36 6.98
N THR A 89 -2.71 -19.40 6.49
CA THR A 89 -2.38 -19.92 5.16
C THR A 89 -1.58 -21.20 5.30
N THR A 90 -2.12 -22.32 4.81
CA THR A 90 -1.40 -23.60 4.77
C THR A 90 -0.75 -23.82 3.41
N ASN A 91 0.38 -24.53 3.39
CA ASN A 91 1.22 -24.69 2.19
C ASN A 91 1.60 -23.35 1.55
N GLU A 92 1.96 -22.36 2.38
CA GLU A 92 2.30 -21.00 1.98
C GLU A 92 3.40 -20.93 0.89
N ASN A 93 4.24 -21.96 0.80
CA ASN A 93 5.33 -22.06 -0.17
C ASN A 93 4.96 -22.82 -1.47
N ASP A 94 3.72 -23.26 -1.64
CA ASP A 94 3.23 -23.97 -2.83
C ASP A 94 1.98 -23.30 -3.41
N PRO A 95 2.13 -22.37 -4.38
CA PRO A 95 1.01 -21.60 -4.94
C PRO A 95 -0.16 -22.46 -5.46
N ASN A 96 0.10 -23.69 -5.91
CA ASN A 96 -0.96 -24.55 -6.45
C ASN A 96 -1.77 -25.29 -5.37
N ASN A 97 -1.22 -25.41 -4.17
CA ASN A 97 -1.85 -26.12 -3.05
C ASN A 97 -2.00 -25.23 -1.81
N LYS A 98 -1.68 -23.93 -1.94
CA LYS A 98 -1.91 -22.92 -0.93
C LYS A 98 -3.41 -22.88 -0.63
N VAL A 99 -3.73 -22.85 0.66
CA VAL A 99 -5.10 -22.69 1.16
C VAL A 99 -5.08 -21.57 2.19
N ILE A 100 -5.78 -20.49 1.87
CA ILE A 100 -5.96 -19.31 2.71
C ILE A 100 -7.26 -19.51 3.49
N THR A 101 -7.23 -19.27 4.80
CA THR A 101 -8.39 -19.50 5.66
C THR A 101 -8.57 -18.32 6.62
N PRO A 102 -9.56 -17.43 6.37
CA PRO A 102 -9.97 -16.41 7.32
C PRO A 102 -10.48 -17.03 8.62
N ILE A 103 -10.17 -16.42 9.77
CA ILE A 103 -10.55 -16.96 11.08
C ILE A 103 -11.64 -16.11 11.72
N ARG A 104 -12.75 -16.77 12.06
CA ARG A 104 -13.86 -16.15 12.80
C ARG A 104 -13.91 -16.68 14.22
N PHE A 105 -13.74 -15.80 15.20
CA PHE A 105 -13.79 -16.18 16.61
C PHE A 105 -15.22 -16.11 17.13
N VAL A 106 -15.63 -17.11 17.90
CA VAL A 106 -16.97 -17.17 18.51
C VAL A 106 -16.84 -17.24 20.02
N ASN A 107 -17.35 -16.24 20.72
CA ASN A 107 -17.29 -16.19 22.17
C ASN A 107 -18.26 -17.20 22.83
N ALA A 108 -18.11 -17.38 24.15
CA ALA A 108 -18.96 -18.29 24.93
C ALA A 108 -20.47 -17.93 24.90
N ALA A 109 -20.85 -16.72 24.48
CA ALA A 109 -22.24 -16.30 24.30
C ALA A 109 -22.79 -16.62 22.90
N GLY A 110 -21.96 -17.15 21.98
CA GLY A 110 -22.31 -17.47 20.60
C GLY A 110 -22.28 -16.28 19.65
N VAL A 111 -21.72 -15.14 20.08
CA VAL A 111 -21.45 -14.01 19.18
C VAL A 111 -20.08 -14.25 18.56
N GLY A 112 -19.98 -14.12 17.24
CA GLY A 112 -18.69 -14.26 16.57
C GLY A 112 -18.41 -13.16 15.57
N SER A 113 -17.11 -12.91 15.38
CA SER A 113 -16.55 -11.90 14.49
C SER A 113 -15.16 -12.33 13.99
N THR A 114 -14.76 -11.82 12.84
CA THR A 114 -13.40 -11.89 12.29
C THR A 114 -12.48 -10.89 13.00
N ALA A 115 -12.98 -9.70 13.33
CA ALA A 115 -12.28 -8.71 14.12
C ALA A 115 -12.19 -9.07 15.62
N ILE A 116 -10.97 -9.08 16.15
CA ILE A 116 -10.65 -9.38 17.54
C ILE A 116 -9.72 -8.36 18.20
N LYS A 117 -9.86 -8.20 19.52
CA LYS A 117 -9.01 -7.35 20.36
C LYS A 117 -8.75 -8.02 21.70
N ALA A 118 -7.53 -7.94 22.21
CA ALA A 118 -7.18 -8.47 23.53
C ALA A 118 -6.27 -7.52 24.31
N ASN A 119 -6.20 -7.73 25.63
CA ASN A 119 -5.37 -6.96 26.55
C ASN A 119 -4.38 -7.82 27.36
N SER A 120 -4.34 -9.12 27.08
CA SER A 120 -3.37 -10.07 27.63
C SER A 120 -3.28 -11.30 26.75
N ASP A 121 -2.23 -12.12 26.97
CA ASP A 121 -1.95 -13.30 26.16
C ASP A 121 -3.17 -14.23 26.03
N VAL A 122 -3.41 -14.67 24.80
CA VAL A 122 -4.53 -15.51 24.41
C VAL A 122 -3.99 -16.86 23.94
N GLY A 123 -4.39 -17.92 24.65
CA GLY A 123 -4.15 -19.30 24.26
C GLY A 123 -5.34 -19.87 23.51
N LEU A 124 -5.08 -20.34 22.30
CA LEU A 124 -5.98 -21.13 21.46
C LEU A 124 -5.56 -22.60 21.54
N ASP A 125 -6.53 -23.49 21.36
CA ASP A 125 -6.30 -24.92 21.21
C ASP A 125 -5.77 -25.23 19.79
N PHE A 126 -5.85 -26.49 19.37
CA PHE A 126 -5.55 -26.88 17.99
C PHE A 126 -6.64 -26.37 17.04
N ILE A 127 -6.23 -25.58 16.05
CA ILE A 127 -7.08 -25.09 14.97
C ILE A 127 -6.87 -26.01 13.76
N ASN A 128 -7.93 -26.70 13.34
CA ASN A 128 -7.86 -27.64 12.24
C ASN A 128 -8.18 -26.96 10.91
N LEU A 129 -7.14 -26.71 10.12
CA LEU A 129 -7.21 -26.10 8.79
C LEU A 129 -7.19 -27.18 7.70
N ALA A 130 -7.74 -26.87 6.52
CA ALA A 130 -7.56 -27.70 5.34
C ALA A 130 -6.08 -27.64 4.91
N LEU A 131 -5.56 -28.76 4.39
CA LEU A 131 -4.16 -28.88 3.93
C LEU A 131 -4.06 -29.02 2.42
N ASP A 132 -5.19 -29.10 1.72
CA ASP A 132 -5.30 -29.29 0.29
C ASP A 132 -6.58 -28.57 -0.13
N ARG A 133 -6.61 -27.92 -1.30
CA ARG A 133 -7.81 -27.24 -1.80
C ARG A 133 -9.04 -28.16 -1.90
N ALA A 134 -8.80 -29.46 -2.10
CA ALA A 134 -9.86 -30.47 -2.13
C ALA A 134 -10.54 -30.72 -0.77
N ASP A 135 -9.92 -30.31 0.33
CA ASP A 135 -10.41 -30.45 1.70
C ASP A 135 -11.06 -29.16 2.24
N MET A 136 -11.05 -28.06 1.46
CA MET A 136 -11.72 -26.80 1.79
C MET A 136 -13.24 -27.00 1.89
N LEU A 137 -13.87 -26.24 2.77
CA LEU A 137 -15.32 -26.33 3.00
C LEU A 137 -16.13 -25.59 1.92
N SER A 138 -15.58 -24.49 1.42
CA SER A 138 -16.11 -23.61 0.38
C SER A 138 -14.91 -22.91 -0.26
N ASP A 139 -14.90 -22.86 -1.59
CA ASP A 139 -13.91 -22.24 -2.49
C ASP A 139 -14.61 -22.18 -3.86
N THR A 140 -15.52 -21.23 -4.01
CA THR A 140 -16.50 -21.21 -5.11
C THR A 140 -15.89 -20.64 -6.38
N ASN A 141 -15.09 -19.59 -6.24
CA ASN A 141 -14.35 -18.91 -7.30
C ASN A 141 -13.05 -19.66 -7.67
N GLN A 142 -12.51 -20.54 -6.81
CA GLN A 142 -11.27 -21.32 -7.03
C GLN A 142 -9.98 -20.51 -6.93
N ASP A 143 -10.01 -19.39 -6.21
CA ASP A 143 -8.85 -18.54 -5.91
C ASP A 143 -7.90 -19.19 -4.88
N GLY A 144 -8.42 -20.07 -4.01
CA GLY A 144 -7.69 -20.71 -2.92
C GLY A 144 -7.95 -20.13 -1.54
N VAL A 145 -8.93 -19.25 -1.41
CA VAL A 145 -9.45 -18.65 -0.18
C VAL A 145 -10.72 -19.39 0.24
N GLU A 146 -10.90 -19.68 1.53
CA GLU A 146 -12.16 -20.28 1.99
C GLU A 146 -13.27 -19.21 2.01
N ASP A 147 -14.33 -19.34 1.16
CA ASP A 147 -15.50 -18.42 1.12
C ASP A 147 -16.32 -18.33 2.44
N SER A 148 -15.88 -19.00 3.49
CA SER A 148 -16.58 -19.06 4.77
C SER A 148 -15.57 -19.16 5.89
N PRO A 149 -15.40 -18.12 6.70
CA PRO A 149 -14.38 -18.07 7.74
C PRO A 149 -14.46 -19.25 8.71
N LYS A 150 -13.30 -19.75 9.09
CA LYS A 150 -13.18 -20.87 10.02
C LYS A 150 -13.53 -20.46 11.45
N GLU A 151 -14.62 -21.02 11.96
CA GLU A 151 -15.03 -20.76 13.35
C GLU A 151 -14.07 -21.36 14.39
N VAL A 152 -13.54 -20.49 15.26
CA VAL A 152 -12.80 -20.85 16.48
C VAL A 152 -13.65 -20.53 17.70
N ILE A 153 -14.14 -21.57 18.37
CA ILE A 153 -14.97 -21.42 19.56
C ILE A 153 -14.09 -21.15 20.79
N LEU A 154 -14.26 -19.98 21.39
CA LEU A 154 -13.57 -19.58 22.60
C LEU A 154 -14.23 -20.18 23.83
N ASP A 155 -13.41 -20.66 24.76
CA ASP A 155 -13.91 -21.05 26.07
C ASP A 155 -14.28 -19.83 26.94
N ALA A 156 -14.84 -20.09 28.12
CA ALA A 156 -15.29 -19.03 29.02
C ALA A 156 -14.16 -18.22 29.66
N GLU A 157 -12.93 -18.75 29.71
CA GLU A 157 -11.76 -18.03 30.23
C GLU A 157 -11.19 -17.14 29.12
N THR A 158 -10.99 -17.67 27.92
CA THR A 158 -10.51 -16.92 26.76
C THR A 158 -11.48 -15.83 26.34
N SER A 159 -12.80 -16.07 26.40
CA SER A 159 -13.83 -15.05 26.11
C SER A 159 -13.83 -13.86 27.08
N GLN A 160 -13.09 -13.91 28.20
CA GLN A 160 -12.94 -12.77 29.12
C GLN A 160 -11.76 -11.87 28.73
N VAL A 161 -10.85 -12.36 27.89
CA VAL A 161 -9.61 -11.69 27.50
C VAL A 161 -9.67 -11.26 26.03
N LEU A 162 -10.10 -12.17 25.16
CA LEU A 162 -10.29 -11.93 23.74
C LEU A 162 -11.72 -11.42 23.50
N SER A 163 -11.83 -10.16 23.09
CA SER A 163 -13.07 -9.53 22.69
C SER A 163 -13.27 -9.76 21.19
N VAL A 164 -14.46 -10.22 20.81
CA VAL A 164 -14.92 -10.23 19.42
C VAL A 164 -15.65 -8.92 19.16
N ILE A 165 -15.29 -8.22 18.09
CA ILE A 165 -15.85 -6.90 17.77
C ILE A 165 -16.78 -7.09 16.58
N PRO A 166 -18.10 -7.05 16.76
CA PRO A 166 -19.02 -7.04 15.63
C PRO A 166 -18.87 -5.70 14.92
N THR A 167 -18.13 -5.67 13.83
CA THR A 167 -18.07 -4.57 12.89
C THR A 167 -19.33 -4.62 12.02
N ALA A 168 -19.86 -3.44 11.69
CA ALA A 168 -21.05 -3.30 10.85
C ALA A 168 -20.72 -2.58 9.54
N ASN A 169 -19.68 -1.74 9.61
CA ASN A 169 -18.84 -1.28 8.53
C ASN A 169 -17.43 -1.63 8.99
N ASP A 170 -16.63 -2.12 8.07
CA ASP A 170 -15.34 -2.69 8.36
C ASP A 170 -14.41 -2.31 7.20
N PRO A 171 -13.44 -1.40 7.38
CA PRO A 171 -12.60 -0.93 6.29
C PRO A 171 -11.70 -2.00 5.66
N LEU A 172 -11.59 -3.16 6.30
CA LEU A 172 -10.79 -4.27 5.81
C LEU A 172 -11.68 -5.44 5.36
N ASP A 173 -13.00 -5.27 5.29
CA ASP A 173 -14.01 -6.29 4.94
C ASP A 173 -15.29 -5.55 4.48
N ASP A 174 -15.19 -4.95 3.30
CA ASP A 174 -16.12 -3.94 2.81
C ASP A 174 -17.55 -4.47 2.66
N ASP A 175 -17.67 -5.69 2.15
CA ASP A 175 -18.95 -6.36 1.93
C ASP A 175 -19.44 -7.14 3.16
N ASN A 176 -18.60 -7.23 4.21
CA ASN A 176 -18.84 -7.88 5.50
C ASN A 176 -19.16 -9.38 5.37
N ASP A 177 -18.57 -10.08 4.40
CA ASP A 177 -18.70 -11.52 4.26
C ASP A 177 -17.71 -12.30 5.16
N GLY A 178 -16.68 -11.63 5.68
CA GLY A 178 -15.68 -12.14 6.60
C GLY A 178 -14.38 -12.61 5.95
N ILE A 179 -14.23 -12.43 4.64
CA ILE A 179 -12.96 -12.37 3.93
C ILE A 179 -12.43 -10.93 4.08
N ILE A 180 -11.12 -10.74 3.93
CA ILE A 180 -10.52 -9.40 4.01
C ILE A 180 -10.34 -8.95 2.57
N ASN A 181 -10.55 -7.66 2.25
CA ASN A 181 -10.46 -7.11 0.89
C ASN A 181 -9.20 -7.62 0.13
N VAL A 182 -8.03 -7.60 0.78
CA VAL A 182 -6.76 -8.12 0.22
C VAL A 182 -6.80 -9.60 -0.20
N TYR A 183 -7.80 -10.39 0.20
CA TYR A 183 -7.98 -11.80 -0.18
C TYR A 183 -9.25 -12.04 -0.98
N GLU A 184 -9.90 -11.00 -1.50
CA GLU A 184 -10.98 -11.13 -2.49
C GLU A 184 -10.45 -11.53 -3.87
N ASP A 185 -11.36 -11.70 -4.83
CA ASP A 185 -11.11 -12.03 -6.25
C ASP A 185 -12.02 -11.11 -7.09
N ASP A 186 -11.66 -9.83 -7.14
CA ASP A 186 -12.52 -8.75 -7.61
C ASP A 186 -12.77 -8.85 -9.13
N ASP A 187 -11.72 -9.16 -9.90
CA ASP A 187 -11.82 -9.36 -11.35
C ASP A 187 -12.36 -10.75 -11.78
N ASN A 188 -12.48 -11.68 -10.82
CA ASN A 188 -12.95 -13.06 -10.99
C ASN A 188 -12.06 -13.91 -11.93
N ASP A 189 -10.74 -13.72 -11.92
CA ASP A 189 -9.80 -14.49 -12.73
C ASP A 189 -9.34 -15.81 -12.07
N GLN A 190 -9.71 -16.05 -10.80
CA GLN A 190 -9.29 -17.15 -9.91
C GLN A 190 -7.92 -16.96 -9.25
N ILE A 191 -7.46 -15.73 -9.14
CA ILE A 191 -6.37 -15.28 -8.29
C ILE A 191 -7.01 -14.38 -7.23
N ASN A 192 -6.45 -14.38 -6.02
CA ASN A 192 -6.92 -13.48 -4.98
C ASN A 192 -6.04 -12.25 -4.98
N ASN A 193 -6.55 -11.09 -4.61
CA ASN A 193 -5.85 -9.82 -4.71
C ASN A 193 -4.43 -9.85 -4.10
N HIS A 194 -4.24 -10.51 -2.95
CA HIS A 194 -2.92 -10.69 -2.32
C HIS A 194 -1.87 -11.41 -3.21
N ASP A 195 -2.31 -12.22 -4.17
CA ASP A 195 -1.47 -12.91 -5.15
C ASP A 195 -1.62 -12.37 -6.58
N ASP A 196 -2.49 -11.38 -6.80
CA ASP A 196 -2.67 -10.71 -8.08
C ASP A 196 -1.81 -9.45 -8.13
N ASP A 197 -1.51 -8.99 -9.35
CA ASP A 197 -0.81 -7.73 -9.59
C ASP A 197 -1.72 -6.77 -10.42
N ASP A 198 -3.00 -7.10 -10.64
CA ASP A 198 -4.03 -6.43 -11.49
C ASP A 198 -5.43 -6.76 -10.91
N ASP A 199 -5.70 -6.27 -9.71
CA ASP A 199 -6.82 -6.67 -8.85
C ASP A 199 -8.21 -6.49 -9.50
N ASP A 200 -8.39 -5.46 -10.34
CA ASP A 200 -9.64 -5.19 -11.06
C ASP A 200 -9.71 -5.73 -12.51
N GLY A 201 -8.59 -6.23 -13.01
CA GLY A 201 -8.44 -6.81 -14.34
C GLY A 201 -8.65 -5.82 -15.49
N ASP A 202 -8.44 -4.51 -15.26
CA ASP A 202 -8.51 -3.50 -16.32
C ASP A 202 -7.27 -3.49 -17.25
N GLY A 203 -6.20 -4.15 -16.81
CA GLY A 203 -4.95 -4.33 -17.54
C GLY A 203 -3.87 -3.29 -17.25
N LEU A 204 -4.08 -2.42 -16.27
CA LEU A 204 -3.03 -1.79 -15.49
C LEU A 204 -2.47 -2.81 -14.49
N LEU A 205 -1.42 -2.44 -13.78
CA LEU A 205 -0.97 -3.26 -12.65
C LEU A 205 -1.21 -2.40 -11.43
N ASP A 206 -1.52 -2.97 -10.27
CA ASP A 206 -1.86 -2.21 -9.05
C ASP A 206 -0.83 -1.11 -8.81
N ILE A 207 0.47 -1.41 -8.88
CA ILE A 207 1.56 -0.41 -8.74
C ILE A 207 1.52 0.80 -9.71
N TYR A 208 0.65 0.80 -10.71
CA TYR A 208 0.43 1.86 -11.70
C TYR A 208 -1.06 2.24 -11.86
N ASP A 209 -1.93 1.59 -11.13
CA ASP A 209 -3.34 1.88 -11.02
C ASP A 209 -3.53 2.79 -9.79
N ASN A 210 -4.66 3.48 -9.72
CA ASN A 210 -5.00 4.39 -8.64
C ASN A 210 -6.43 4.13 -8.13
N ASP A 211 -7.03 3.02 -8.56
CA ASP A 211 -8.35 2.49 -8.22
C ASP A 211 -8.26 0.95 -8.34
N HIS A 212 -7.43 0.31 -7.51
CA HIS A 212 -7.02 -1.09 -7.65
C HIS A 212 -8.19 -2.07 -7.59
N ASP A 213 -9.29 -1.71 -6.91
CA ASP A 213 -10.48 -2.55 -6.77
C ASP A 213 -11.67 -2.09 -7.65
N ASN A 214 -11.50 -1.00 -8.41
CA ASN A 214 -12.48 -0.43 -9.35
C ASN A 214 -13.83 -0.11 -8.70
N ASP A 215 -13.79 0.42 -7.48
CA ASP A 215 -14.97 0.83 -6.74
C ASP A 215 -15.46 2.27 -7.10
N ASP A 216 -14.81 2.89 -8.10
CA ASP A 216 -14.95 4.29 -8.54
C ASP A 216 -14.42 5.32 -7.51
N ILE A 217 -13.62 4.90 -6.52
CA ILE A 217 -12.88 5.72 -5.55
C ILE A 217 -11.40 5.55 -5.84
N SER A 218 -10.61 6.62 -5.68
CA SER A 218 -9.17 6.47 -5.87
C SER A 218 -8.55 5.86 -4.62
N ASP A 219 -7.56 4.98 -4.74
CA ASP A 219 -6.79 4.49 -3.58
C ASP A 219 -6.11 5.65 -2.83
N ASN A 220 -5.83 6.76 -3.52
CA ASN A 220 -5.33 8.00 -2.94
C ASN A 220 -6.46 8.99 -2.59
N ASP A 221 -7.56 8.52 -1.99
CA ASP A 221 -8.74 9.30 -1.53
C ASP A 221 -9.12 8.81 -0.11
N LEU A 222 -8.34 9.25 0.87
CA LEU A 222 -8.28 8.70 2.23
C LEU A 222 -9.61 8.77 2.99
N ASP A 223 -10.45 9.78 2.71
CA ASP A 223 -11.78 9.92 3.29
C ASP A 223 -12.93 9.46 2.37
N GLY A 224 -12.61 9.06 1.14
CA GLY A 224 -13.54 8.59 0.12
C GLY A 224 -14.59 9.64 -0.29
N ASP A 225 -14.27 10.94 -0.22
CA ASP A 225 -15.19 12.02 -0.59
C ASP A 225 -15.27 12.28 -2.11
N GLY A 226 -14.36 11.65 -2.88
CA GLY A 226 -14.25 11.73 -4.33
C GLY A 226 -13.26 12.81 -4.80
N ILE A 227 -12.40 13.28 -3.91
CA ILE A 227 -11.29 14.19 -4.17
C ILE A 227 -10.03 13.46 -3.71
N THR A 228 -9.08 13.26 -4.62
CA THR A 228 -7.81 12.62 -4.28
C THR A 228 -7.02 13.47 -3.28
N ASN A 229 -6.24 12.86 -2.38
CA ASN A 229 -5.45 13.53 -1.34
C ASN A 229 -4.59 14.67 -1.92
N ASP A 230 -4.01 14.48 -3.12
CA ASP A 230 -3.23 15.53 -3.81
C ASP A 230 -4.03 16.80 -4.18
N GLN A 231 -5.36 16.71 -4.12
CA GLN A 231 -6.33 17.75 -4.47
C GLN A 231 -7.29 18.10 -3.31
N ASP A 232 -7.31 17.30 -2.25
CA ASP A 232 -8.02 17.64 -1.03
C ASP A 232 -7.15 18.59 -0.18
N VAL A 233 -7.79 19.15 0.83
CA VAL A 233 -7.28 20.13 1.77
C VAL A 233 -7.58 19.69 3.21
N ASP A 234 -8.15 18.50 3.37
CA ASP A 234 -8.59 17.87 4.62
C ASP A 234 -8.72 16.35 4.30
N ASP A 235 -7.60 15.69 3.98
CA ASP A 235 -7.54 14.35 3.37
C ASP A 235 -8.30 13.25 4.15
N ASP A 236 -8.39 13.38 5.48
CA ASP A 236 -9.12 12.47 6.38
C ASP A 236 -10.51 13.00 6.82
N ASN A 237 -10.89 14.18 6.33
CA ASN A 237 -12.09 14.96 6.65
C ASN A 237 -12.38 15.12 8.16
N ASP A 238 -11.36 15.18 9.02
CA ASP A 238 -11.54 15.34 10.47
C ASP A 238 -11.91 16.77 10.89
N GLY A 239 -11.77 17.71 9.96
CA GLY A 239 -12.10 19.12 10.11
C GLY A 239 -10.93 19.99 10.54
N LEU A 240 -9.71 19.47 10.50
CA LEU A 240 -8.48 20.22 10.38
C LEU A 240 -8.22 20.48 8.89
N HIS A 241 -6.97 20.61 8.49
CA HIS A 241 -6.56 20.86 7.12
C HIS A 241 -5.14 20.38 7.13
N ASP A 242 -4.71 19.59 6.17
CA ASP A 242 -3.43 18.86 6.15
C ASP A 242 -2.25 19.77 6.58
N SER A 243 -2.23 21.03 6.15
CA SER A 243 -1.21 22.02 6.58
C SER A 243 -1.15 22.36 8.10
N GLU A 244 -2.20 22.05 8.84
CA GLU A 244 -2.37 22.20 10.29
C GLU A 244 -2.63 20.84 10.98
N ASP A 245 -2.70 19.75 10.21
CA ASP A 245 -2.82 18.38 10.69
C ASP A 245 -1.45 17.79 11.02
N ASN A 246 -1.43 16.81 11.93
CA ASN A 246 -0.21 16.04 12.24
C ASN A 246 -0.61 14.63 12.70
N ASP A 247 -1.70 14.10 12.13
CA ASP A 247 -2.32 12.79 12.40
C ASP A 247 -3.10 12.42 11.12
N ASP A 248 -2.39 12.33 10.00
CA ASP A 248 -2.96 12.37 8.64
C ASP A 248 -3.95 11.23 8.33
N ASP A 249 -3.82 10.06 8.98
CA ASP A 249 -4.76 8.94 8.86
C ASP A 249 -5.76 8.83 10.05
N ASN A 250 -5.65 9.74 11.01
CA ASN A 250 -6.42 9.81 12.25
C ASN A 250 -6.42 8.54 13.12
N ASP A 251 -5.37 7.73 13.06
CA ASP A 251 -5.27 6.53 13.90
C ASP A 251 -4.96 6.88 15.38
N GLY A 252 -4.58 8.13 15.65
CA GLY A 252 -4.26 8.68 16.95
C GLY A 252 -2.76 8.64 17.31
N ILE A 253 -1.90 8.33 16.34
CA ILE A 253 -0.46 8.51 16.31
C ILE A 253 -0.18 9.73 15.43
N SER A 254 0.74 10.60 15.85
CA SER A 254 1.09 11.73 14.97
C SER A 254 2.07 11.25 13.91
N ASP A 255 2.02 11.74 12.67
CA ASP A 255 2.96 11.38 11.58
C ASP A 255 4.43 11.44 12.00
N SER A 256 4.79 12.41 12.87
CA SER A 256 6.16 12.48 13.41
C SER A 256 6.62 11.28 14.27
N GLU A 257 5.67 10.46 14.71
CA GLU A 257 5.81 9.24 15.50
C GLU A 257 5.21 8.01 14.81
N ASP A 258 4.60 8.18 13.63
CA ASP A 258 4.13 7.11 12.76
C ASP A 258 5.23 6.65 11.80
N SER A 259 5.01 5.51 11.16
CA SER A 259 5.91 4.91 10.17
C SER A 259 5.16 4.37 8.95
N ASP A 260 3.89 4.70 8.84
CA ASP A 260 2.90 4.25 7.85
C ASP A 260 1.83 5.36 7.80
N ASP A 261 2.24 6.58 7.41
CA ASP A 261 1.49 7.84 7.61
C ASP A 261 0.10 7.87 6.92
N ASP A 262 -0.11 7.02 5.90
CA ASP A 262 -1.37 6.87 5.16
C ASP A 262 -2.05 5.51 5.37
N ASN A 263 -1.47 4.67 6.22
CA ASN A 263 -2.00 3.40 6.70
C ASN A 263 -2.26 2.34 5.62
N ASP A 264 -1.51 2.39 4.52
CA ASP A 264 -1.61 1.47 3.39
C ASP A 264 -0.93 0.10 3.67
N GLY A 265 -0.19 -0.01 4.78
CA GLY A 265 0.53 -1.21 5.19
C GLY A 265 1.98 -1.29 4.68
N THR A 266 2.49 -0.20 4.10
CA THR A 266 3.86 0.01 3.65
C THR A 266 4.56 0.97 4.61
N ASP A 267 5.81 0.66 5.00
CA ASP A 267 6.59 1.58 5.83
C ASP A 267 7.01 2.80 4.99
N ASP A 268 6.85 4.02 5.50
CA ASP A 268 7.24 5.30 4.85
C ASP A 268 8.63 5.27 4.19
N GLU A 269 9.60 4.53 4.77
CA GLU A 269 10.96 4.43 4.22
C GLU A 269 11.04 3.54 2.97
N MET A 270 10.03 2.71 2.73
CA MET A 270 9.89 1.75 1.63
C MET A 270 8.75 2.08 0.68
N ASP A 271 7.96 3.06 1.03
CA ASP A 271 6.88 3.59 0.23
C ASP A 271 7.42 4.53 -0.89
N ASP A 272 6.98 4.25 -2.11
CA ASP A 272 7.33 4.99 -3.34
C ASP A 272 6.21 5.96 -3.76
N ASP A 273 5.00 5.86 -3.20
CA ASP A 273 3.90 6.80 -3.40
C ASP A 273 3.71 7.78 -2.24
N TYR A 274 4.32 7.53 -1.08
CA TYR A 274 4.55 8.43 0.07
C TYR A 274 4.16 9.88 -0.21
N ASP A 275 2.86 10.17 -0.06
CA ASP A 275 2.39 11.54 -0.04
C ASP A 275 2.69 12.07 1.35
N SER A 276 3.96 12.40 1.55
CA SER A 276 4.35 13.28 2.62
C SER A 276 3.67 14.61 2.34
N SER A 277 2.49 14.77 2.93
CA SER A 277 1.82 16.02 3.28
C SER A 277 2.78 17.02 3.96
N ASP A 278 4.01 16.62 4.28
CA ASP A 278 5.14 17.43 4.67
C ASP A 278 5.57 18.40 3.53
N ASP A 279 4.75 19.44 3.41
CA ASP A 279 4.81 20.63 2.57
C ASP A 279 6.02 21.54 2.94
N ASN A 280 7.16 20.92 3.24
CA ASN A 280 8.37 21.55 3.70
C ASN A 280 9.41 21.73 2.58
N ASN A 281 8.99 22.30 1.44
CA ASN A 281 9.88 23.10 0.62
C ASN A 281 9.61 24.61 0.72
N THR A 282 9.94 25.13 1.90
CA THR A 282 10.46 26.47 2.17
C THR A 282 10.33 27.55 1.07
N GLY A 283 9.18 28.23 1.09
CA GLY A 283 9.22 29.70 1.11
C GLY A 283 8.21 30.42 0.24
N ASN A 284 7.04 30.69 0.80
CA ASN A 284 6.34 31.92 0.46
C ASN A 284 5.68 32.57 1.70
N PRO A 285 6.11 33.77 2.14
CA PRO A 285 5.47 34.45 3.25
C PRO A 285 4.23 35.22 2.79
N THR A 286 3.06 34.71 3.21
CA THR A 286 1.83 35.41 3.64
C THR A 286 1.38 36.72 2.95
N THR A 287 0.21 36.65 2.29
CA THR A 287 -0.94 37.62 2.21
C THR A 287 -0.74 39.04 1.62
N PRO A 288 -1.81 39.76 1.17
CA PRO A 288 -3.20 39.41 0.81
C PRO A 288 -3.58 39.81 -0.65
N THR A 289 -4.75 39.37 -1.12
CA THR A 289 -5.36 39.73 -2.42
C THR A 289 -5.42 41.25 -2.65
N PRO A 290 -5.00 41.78 -3.83
CA PRO A 290 -5.99 42.41 -4.70
C PRO A 290 -5.70 42.32 -6.22
N THR A 291 -6.73 41.92 -6.98
CA THR A 291 -7.10 42.35 -8.35
C THR A 291 -6.03 42.48 -9.47
N ASN A 292 -6.09 41.51 -10.41
CA ASN A 292 -5.92 41.60 -11.88
C ASN A 292 -4.49 41.74 -12.47
N PRO A 293 -4.25 41.34 -13.74
CA PRO A 293 -3.96 40.00 -14.26
C PRO A 293 -2.52 39.88 -14.82
N SER A 294 -2.07 38.64 -15.06
CA SER A 294 -0.83 38.24 -15.77
C SER A 294 0.51 38.41 -15.02
N THR A 295 0.97 37.33 -14.39
CA THR A 295 2.39 36.97 -14.30
C THR A 295 2.53 35.45 -14.30
N THR A 296 3.24 34.95 -15.31
CA THR A 296 3.57 33.54 -15.59
C THR A 296 4.27 32.89 -14.40
N SER A 297 3.65 31.86 -13.82
CA SER A 297 4.28 30.90 -12.90
C SER A 297 5.46 30.20 -13.59
N ALA A 298 6.44 29.73 -12.81
CA ALA A 298 7.47 28.86 -13.36
C ALA A 298 6.81 27.62 -13.99
N PRO A 299 7.29 27.13 -15.14
CA PRO A 299 6.70 25.93 -15.75
C PRO A 299 6.89 24.73 -14.82
N SER A 300 5.83 23.92 -14.65
CA SER A 300 5.91 22.61 -13.98
C SER A 300 6.94 21.71 -14.66
N ALA A 301 7.41 20.67 -13.95
CA ALA A 301 8.35 19.69 -14.51
C ALA A 301 7.80 19.04 -15.79
N GLY A 302 6.51 18.65 -15.77
CA GLY A 302 5.79 18.17 -16.95
C GLY A 302 5.77 19.17 -18.10
N ARG A 303 5.47 20.45 -17.84
CA ARG A 303 5.53 21.50 -18.86
C ARG A 303 6.92 21.69 -19.46
N LEU A 304 7.98 21.49 -18.68
CA LEU A 304 9.36 21.60 -19.17
C LEU A 304 9.74 20.42 -20.06
N LEU A 305 9.34 19.20 -19.69
CA LEU A 305 9.54 17.98 -20.48
C LEU A 305 8.73 18.04 -21.78
N ALA A 306 7.45 18.36 -21.69
CA ALA A 306 6.53 18.47 -22.82
C ALA A 306 6.90 19.58 -23.82
N ALA A 307 7.66 20.60 -23.40
CA ALA A 307 8.14 21.66 -24.28
C ALA A 307 9.00 21.14 -25.45
N GLN A 308 9.62 19.97 -25.28
CA GLN A 308 10.45 19.32 -26.30
C GLN A 308 9.60 18.73 -27.44
N CYS A 309 8.33 18.39 -27.16
CA CYS A 309 7.39 17.79 -28.12
C CYS A 309 6.82 18.84 -29.09
N ALA A 310 6.84 20.12 -28.70
CA ALA A 310 6.23 21.21 -29.46
C ALA A 310 6.86 21.46 -30.83
N GLN A 311 8.05 20.93 -31.09
CA GLN A 311 8.71 21.02 -32.39
C GLN A 311 8.01 20.18 -33.46
N CYS A 312 7.28 19.13 -33.08
CA CYS A 312 6.56 18.22 -33.97
C CYS A 312 5.04 18.28 -33.76
N HIS A 313 4.58 18.28 -32.51
CA HIS A 313 3.16 18.28 -32.14
C HIS A 313 2.58 19.69 -31.96
N GLY A 314 3.34 20.74 -32.27
CA GLY A 314 2.89 22.13 -32.17
C GLY A 314 2.90 22.69 -30.75
N THR A 315 2.73 24.00 -30.63
CA THR A 315 2.71 24.68 -29.33
C THR A 315 1.53 24.17 -28.49
N ASP A 316 1.79 23.86 -27.23
CA ASP A 316 0.82 23.29 -26.29
C ASP A 316 0.18 21.99 -26.83
N GLY A 317 0.91 21.19 -27.62
CA GLY A 317 0.41 19.91 -28.14
C GLY A 317 -0.58 20.03 -29.29
N VAL A 318 -0.88 21.25 -29.76
CA VAL A 318 -1.84 21.48 -30.85
C VAL A 318 -1.14 21.50 -32.20
N SER A 319 -1.16 20.37 -32.90
CA SER A 319 -0.46 20.21 -34.16
C SER A 319 -1.02 21.10 -35.27
N LYS A 320 -0.18 21.35 -36.28
CA LYS A 320 -0.50 22.14 -37.50
C LYS A 320 -0.06 21.41 -38.77
N THR A 321 0.34 20.15 -38.64
CA THR A 321 0.85 19.27 -39.70
C THR A 321 0.13 17.93 -39.63
N ASP A 322 0.53 16.98 -40.49
CA ASP A 322 0.04 15.59 -40.50
C ASP A 322 0.60 14.75 -39.32
N ILE A 323 0.95 15.38 -38.20
CA ILE A 323 1.43 14.75 -36.96
C ILE A 323 0.33 14.99 -35.93
N ASP A 324 0.04 14.03 -35.08
CA ASP A 324 -1.10 14.07 -34.16
C ASP A 324 -1.00 15.18 -33.12
N SER A 325 -2.16 15.64 -32.64
CA SER A 325 -2.24 16.64 -31.57
C SER A 325 -2.39 15.93 -30.23
N LEU A 326 -1.52 16.24 -29.28
CA LEU A 326 -1.48 15.64 -27.95
C LEU A 326 -2.37 16.40 -26.95
N ALA A 327 -2.81 17.61 -27.30
CA ALA A 327 -3.53 18.48 -26.36
C ALA A 327 -4.93 17.93 -26.01
N GLY A 328 -5.11 17.62 -24.73
CA GLY A 328 -6.35 17.06 -24.17
C GLY A 328 -6.62 15.61 -24.54
N GLU A 329 -5.62 14.92 -25.08
CA GLU A 329 -5.59 13.46 -25.15
C GLU A 329 -5.50 12.90 -23.72
N SER A 330 -6.07 11.71 -23.47
CA SER A 330 -6.13 11.20 -22.10
C SER A 330 -4.73 10.88 -21.58
N ARG A 331 -4.54 11.00 -20.26
CA ARG A 331 -3.27 10.67 -19.62
C ARG A 331 -2.87 9.22 -19.95
N ALA A 332 -3.82 8.29 -19.82
CA ALA A 332 -3.66 6.87 -20.12
C ALA A 332 -3.23 6.63 -21.59
N GLU A 333 -3.92 7.24 -22.55
CA GLU A 333 -3.63 7.08 -23.99
C GLU A 333 -2.22 7.58 -24.35
N ILE A 334 -1.79 8.71 -23.80
CA ILE A 334 -0.42 9.22 -24.02
C ILE A 334 0.64 8.28 -23.42
N ILE A 335 0.37 7.70 -22.25
CA ILE A 335 1.27 6.74 -21.59
C ILE A 335 1.36 5.46 -22.42
N GLU A 336 0.21 4.88 -22.80
CA GLU A 336 0.11 3.65 -23.60
C GLU A 336 0.88 3.80 -24.92
N GLU A 337 0.61 4.85 -25.70
CA GLU A 337 1.28 5.08 -26.99
C GLU A 337 2.79 5.26 -26.84
N MET A 338 3.23 5.99 -25.80
CA MET A 338 4.65 6.20 -25.53
C MET A 338 5.35 4.89 -25.14
N GLN A 339 4.71 4.04 -24.35
CA GLN A 339 5.25 2.74 -23.94
C GLN A 339 5.24 1.73 -25.08
N GLU A 340 4.18 1.68 -25.89
CA GLU A 340 4.12 0.86 -27.11
C GLU A 340 5.30 1.23 -28.03
N MET A 341 5.52 2.53 -28.25
CA MET A 341 6.64 3.04 -29.05
C MET A 341 8.03 2.73 -28.45
N GLN A 342 8.16 2.62 -27.13
CA GLN A 342 9.40 2.18 -26.48
C GLN A 342 9.68 0.69 -26.72
N ASN A 343 8.63 -0.13 -26.69
CA ASN A 343 8.71 -1.59 -26.78
C ASN A 343 8.83 -2.11 -28.21
N GLU A 344 8.36 -1.33 -29.18
CA GLU A 344 8.51 -1.67 -30.60
C GLU A 344 9.95 -1.45 -31.13
N SER A 345 10.33 -2.28 -32.11
CA SER A 345 11.64 -2.20 -32.79
C SER A 345 11.66 -1.29 -34.03
N ASN A 346 10.62 -0.45 -34.16
CA ASN A 346 10.52 0.53 -35.23
C ASN A 346 11.55 1.66 -35.06
N ASN A 347 12.04 2.17 -36.19
CA ASN A 347 13.03 3.25 -36.23
C ASN A 347 12.40 4.58 -36.67
N GLU A 348 11.10 4.74 -36.43
CA GLU A 348 10.41 5.99 -36.68
C GLU A 348 10.81 7.02 -35.62
N VAL A 349 10.53 8.30 -35.91
CA VAL A 349 11.06 9.40 -35.10
C VAL A 349 10.52 9.33 -33.67
N MET A 350 9.23 9.02 -33.49
CA MET A 350 8.62 8.96 -32.17
C MET A 350 9.05 7.74 -31.36
N HIS A 351 9.23 6.55 -31.96
CA HIS A 351 9.86 5.39 -31.30
C HIS A 351 11.26 5.70 -30.74
N LEU A 352 12.02 6.55 -31.43
CA LEU A 352 13.34 6.99 -30.95
C LEU A 352 13.24 8.12 -29.91
N GLN A 353 12.20 8.96 -29.94
CA GLN A 353 11.95 9.96 -28.91
C GLN A 353 11.48 9.31 -27.61
N ALA A 354 10.54 8.37 -27.70
CA ALA A 354 9.95 7.68 -26.55
C ALA A 354 11.01 6.97 -25.71
N LYS A 355 11.99 6.31 -26.35
CA LYS A 355 13.15 5.68 -25.69
C LYS A 355 14.07 6.64 -24.93
N GLY A 356 13.88 7.95 -25.10
CA GLY A 356 14.64 8.99 -24.42
C GLY A 356 14.10 9.36 -23.03
N TYR A 357 12.90 8.89 -22.68
CA TYR A 357 12.22 9.18 -21.42
C TYR A 357 12.08 7.91 -20.57
N ASN A 358 12.10 8.06 -19.25
CA ASN A 358 11.70 6.99 -18.32
C ASN A 358 10.20 7.06 -18.02
N ALA A 359 9.64 6.10 -17.27
CA ALA A 359 8.21 6.03 -16.95
C ALA A 359 7.71 7.31 -16.26
N GLU A 360 8.41 7.75 -15.20
CA GLU A 360 8.14 9.00 -14.48
C GLU A 360 8.07 10.23 -15.42
N GLN A 361 9.02 10.36 -16.36
CA GLN A 361 9.02 11.47 -17.33
C GLN A 361 7.87 11.37 -18.34
N ILE A 362 7.43 10.15 -18.68
CA ILE A 362 6.27 9.94 -19.56
C ILE A 362 5.00 10.34 -18.83
N GLY A 363 4.83 9.95 -17.56
CA GLY A 363 3.73 10.39 -16.70
C GLY A 363 3.62 11.91 -16.64
N LEU A 364 4.71 12.60 -16.29
CA LEU A 364 4.76 14.07 -16.24
C LEU A 364 4.43 14.74 -17.59
N ILE A 365 4.76 14.10 -18.72
CA ILE A 365 4.40 14.58 -20.06
C ILE A 365 2.91 14.39 -20.33
N ALA A 366 2.37 13.23 -19.94
CA ALA A 366 0.96 12.88 -20.08
C ALA A 366 0.07 13.81 -19.23
N ASP A 367 0.40 14.04 -17.96
CA ASP A 367 -0.32 14.98 -17.07
C ASP A 367 -0.41 16.38 -17.66
N TYR A 368 0.71 16.84 -18.24
CA TYR A 368 0.73 18.16 -18.86
C TYR A 368 -0.22 18.23 -20.05
N PHE A 369 -0.19 17.25 -20.95
CA PHE A 369 -0.98 17.30 -22.18
C PHE A 369 -2.47 17.00 -21.94
N SER A 370 -2.81 16.11 -21.01
CA SER A 370 -4.19 15.80 -20.61
C SER A 370 -4.89 16.98 -19.94
N SER A 371 -4.14 17.80 -19.18
CA SER A 371 -4.66 19.03 -18.56
C SER A 371 -5.02 20.15 -19.58
N LEU A 372 -4.62 20.00 -20.84
CA LEU A 372 -4.89 21.01 -21.88
C LEU A 372 -6.26 20.79 -22.54
N PRO A 373 -6.90 21.85 -23.07
CA PRO A 373 -8.19 21.70 -23.73
C PRO A 373 -8.09 20.81 -24.98
N TYR A 374 -8.92 19.77 -25.06
CA TYR A 374 -9.02 18.87 -26.21
C TYR A 374 -9.16 19.65 -27.52
N SER A 375 -8.19 19.45 -28.42
CA SER A 375 -8.21 20.04 -29.76
C SER A 375 -8.55 18.97 -30.81
N GLY A 376 -9.78 18.46 -30.77
CA GLY A 376 -10.25 17.46 -31.74
C GLY A 376 -9.95 17.86 -33.19
N GLY A 377 -9.13 17.05 -33.85
CA GLY A 377 -9.00 17.00 -35.30
C GLY A 377 -9.75 15.77 -35.79
N ASP A 378 -10.77 15.97 -36.62
CA ASP A 378 -11.43 14.89 -37.35
C ASP A 378 -10.40 14.09 -38.15
N ASP A 379 -10.27 12.79 -37.89
CA ASP A 379 -9.92 11.79 -38.90
C ASP A 379 -10.78 10.52 -38.75
#